data_AF-A0A1T3VT70-F1
#
_entry.id   AF-A0A1T3VT70-F1
#
_cell.length_a   1.000
_cell.length_b   1.000
_cell.length_c   1.000
_cell.angle_alpha   90.00
_cell.angle_beta   90.00
_cell.angle_gamma   90.00
#
_symmetry.space_group_name_H-M   'P 1'
#
loop_
_entity.id
_entity.type
_entity.pdbx_description
1 polymer ?
#
loop_
_entity_poly.entity_id
_entity_poly.type
_entity_poly.pdbx_seq_one_letter_code
_entity_poly.pdbx_strand_id
1 'polypeptide(L)'
;MSIARRERAALVDTMRAVGPDAPTLCEGWDTRDLAAHLVVRERRLDAAPGILVPKLAGYTARVQQQVRASTDWAELLHQVAAGPPLYSPFILLDPLVNVAEMFIHHEDVRRAGPAWEPRVLDEQTTASLARQVSSFARI
;
A
#
# COMPACT_ATOMS: atom_id res chain seq x y z
N MET A 1 8.86 -1.80 -16.52
CA MET A 1 7.87 -1.47 -15.46
C MET A 1 8.43 -0.36 -14.59
N SER A 2 7.59 0.56 -14.11
CA SER A 2 7.99 1.57 -13.11
C SER A 2 8.33 0.92 -11.76
N ILE A 3 9.10 1.61 -10.91
CA ILE A 3 9.48 1.13 -9.56
C ILE A 3 8.22 0.76 -8.77
N ALA A 4 7.21 1.64 -8.73
CA ALA A 4 5.95 1.39 -8.02
C ALA A 4 5.22 0.13 -8.53
N ARG A 5 5.24 -0.14 -9.84
CA ARG A 5 4.65 -1.36 -10.41
C ARG A 5 5.42 -2.62 -10.02
N ARG A 6 6.75 -2.54 -9.92
CA ARG A 6 7.59 -3.67 -9.44
C ARG A 6 7.33 -3.96 -7.97
N GLU A 7 7.34 -2.92 -7.12
CA GLU A 7 7.05 -3.06 -5.69
C GLU A 7 5.63 -3.56 -5.43
N ARG A 8 4.62 -3.08 -6.19
CA ARG A 8 3.25 -3.59 -6.11
C ARG A 8 3.17 -5.09 -6.42
N ALA A 9 3.81 -5.55 -7.49
CA ALA A 9 3.80 -6.96 -7.85
C ALA A 9 4.44 -7.81 -6.74
N ALA A 10 5.61 -7.41 -6.25
CA ALA A 10 6.31 -8.11 -5.18
C ALA A 10 5.53 -8.09 -3.85
N LEU A 11 4.84 -6.98 -3.54
CA LEU A 11 3.97 -6.88 -2.38
C LEU A 11 2.80 -7.87 -2.46
N VAL A 12 2.12 -7.94 -3.61
CA VAL A 12 1.02 -8.89 -3.82
C VAL A 12 1.51 -10.33 -3.69
N ASP A 13 2.68 -10.65 -4.25
CA ASP A 13 3.25 -11.99 -4.13
C ASP A 13 3.60 -12.33 -2.68
N THR A 14 4.16 -11.37 -1.93
CA THR A 14 4.45 -11.52 -0.49
C THR A 14 3.17 -11.73 0.31
N MET A 15 2.15 -10.87 0.13
CA MET A 15 0.84 -11.02 0.79
C MET A 15 0.20 -12.37 0.48
N ARG A 16 0.28 -12.83 -0.78
CA ARG A 16 -0.23 -14.16 -1.16
C ARG A 16 0.49 -15.28 -0.41
N ALA A 17 1.81 -15.16 -0.24
CA ALA A 17 2.62 -16.18 0.45
C ALA A 17 2.36 -16.23 1.96
N VAL A 18 2.17 -15.08 2.62
CA VAL A 18 1.96 -15.03 4.08
C VAL A 18 0.50 -15.23 4.50
N GLY A 19 -0.45 -14.96 3.61
CA GLY A 19 -1.89 -15.12 3.86
C GLY A 19 -2.53 -13.93 4.60
N PRO A 20 -3.87 -13.85 4.61
CA PRO A 20 -4.62 -12.64 5.01
C PRO A 20 -4.41 -12.24 6.47
N ASP A 21 -4.20 -13.21 7.37
CA ASP A 21 -4.12 -12.98 8.80
C ASP A 21 -2.67 -12.75 9.30
N ALA A 22 -1.70 -12.69 8.38
CA ALA A 22 -0.32 -12.41 8.74
C ALA A 22 -0.15 -10.98 9.30
N PRO A 23 0.75 -10.78 10.27
CA PRO A 23 0.99 -9.46 10.86
C PRO A 23 1.65 -8.51 9.85
N THR A 24 1.48 -7.21 10.09
CA THR A 24 2.23 -6.13 9.42
C THR A 24 2.89 -5.24 10.48
N LEU A 25 3.78 -4.34 10.05
CA LEU A 25 4.29 -3.29 10.94
C LEU A 25 3.31 -2.13 11.16
N CYS A 26 2.18 -2.10 10.43
CA CYS A 26 1.09 -1.19 10.75
C CYS A 26 0.36 -1.72 11.99
N GLU A 27 0.50 -1.01 13.12
CA GLU A 27 -0.04 -1.48 14.40
C GLU A 27 -1.54 -1.80 14.31
N GLY A 28 -1.89 -3.01 14.76
CA GLY A 28 -3.27 -3.50 14.73
C GLY A 28 -3.79 -3.95 13.36
N TRP A 29 -2.95 -3.96 12.31
CA TRP A 29 -3.35 -4.39 10.97
C TRP A 29 -2.73 -5.73 10.58
N ASP A 30 -3.57 -6.64 10.12
CA ASP A 30 -3.15 -7.82 9.36
C ASP A 30 -2.95 -7.45 7.87
N THR A 31 -2.46 -8.39 7.06
CA THR A 31 -2.28 -8.12 5.62
C THR A 31 -3.60 -7.86 4.88
N ARG A 32 -4.74 -8.33 5.41
CA ARG A 32 -6.07 -8.06 4.85
C ARG A 32 -6.49 -6.62 5.09
N ASP A 33 -6.24 -6.08 6.27
CA ASP A 33 -6.42 -4.66 6.59
C ASP A 33 -5.57 -3.80 5.66
N LEU A 34 -4.31 -4.17 5.47
CA LEU A 34 -3.39 -3.46 4.58
C LEU A 34 -3.83 -3.51 3.11
N ALA A 35 -4.27 -4.68 2.62
CA ALA A 35 -4.79 -4.80 1.25
C ALA A 35 -6.07 -3.97 1.06
N ALA A 36 -6.97 -3.97 2.04
CA ALA A 36 -8.18 -3.15 2.00
C ALA A 36 -7.85 -1.64 2.00
N HIS A 37 -6.85 -1.21 2.78
CA HIS A 37 -6.35 0.18 2.74
C HIS A 37 -5.88 0.58 1.33
N LEU A 38 -5.05 -0.24 0.70
CA LEU A 38 -4.56 0.03 -0.67
C LEU A 38 -5.71 0.14 -1.68
N VAL A 39 -6.70 -0.75 -1.58
CA VAL A 39 -7.91 -0.72 -2.41
C VAL A 39 -8.71 0.56 -2.19
N VAL A 40 -8.98 0.93 -0.93
CA VAL A 40 -9.75 2.14 -0.59
C VAL A 40 -9.04 3.39 -1.10
N ARG A 41 -7.74 3.50 -0.84
CA ARG A 41 -6.91 4.63 -1.28
C ARG A 41 -7.05 4.86 -2.79
N GLU A 42 -7.06 3.80 -3.58
CA GLU A 42 -7.03 3.91 -5.05
C GLU A 42 -8.41 3.96 -5.71
N ARG A 43 -9.44 3.39 -5.09
CA ARG A 43 -10.75 3.15 -5.71
C ARG A 43 -11.91 3.92 -5.07
N ARG A 44 -11.77 4.35 -3.82
CA ARG A 44 -12.83 5.03 -3.05
C ARG A 44 -12.51 6.51 -2.89
N LEU A 45 -12.81 7.29 -3.93
CA LEU A 45 -12.55 8.75 -3.95
C LEU A 45 -13.29 9.49 -2.84
N ASP A 46 -14.41 8.95 -2.39
CA ASP A 46 -15.18 9.45 -1.26
C ASP A 46 -14.49 9.21 0.10
N ALA A 47 -13.66 8.18 0.21
CA ALA A 47 -13.03 7.76 1.47
C ALA A 47 -11.53 8.07 1.55
N ALA A 48 -10.83 8.14 0.42
CA ALA A 48 -9.39 8.42 0.38
C ALA A 48 -8.96 9.71 1.12
N PRO A 49 -9.73 10.82 1.12
CA PRO A 49 -9.33 12.04 1.82
C PRO A 49 -9.08 11.88 3.32
N GLY A 50 -9.76 10.95 4.00
CA GLY A 50 -9.56 10.73 5.43
C GLY A 50 -8.25 10.04 5.81
N ILE A 51 -7.45 9.61 4.83
CA ILE A 51 -6.04 9.20 5.04
C ILE A 51 -5.19 10.41 5.47
N LEU A 52 -5.49 11.60 4.95
CA LEU A 52 -4.73 12.83 5.22
C LEU A 52 -5.49 13.83 6.11
N VAL A 53 -6.83 13.75 6.14
CA VAL A 53 -7.69 14.70 6.87
C VAL A 53 -8.30 14.03 8.11
N PRO A 54 -7.82 14.31 9.33
CA PRO A 54 -8.25 13.60 10.55
C PRO A 54 -9.77 13.63 10.80
N LYS A 55 -10.45 14.72 10.42
CA LYS A 55 -11.91 14.84 10.56
C LYS A 55 -12.70 13.83 9.74
N LEU A 56 -12.11 13.27 8.68
CA LEU A 56 -12.73 12.28 7.80
C LEU A 56 -12.26 10.85 8.09
N ALA A 57 -11.25 10.65 8.96
CA ALA A 57 -10.63 9.36 9.22
C ALA A 57 -11.63 8.28 9.69
N GLY A 58 -12.65 8.66 10.46
CA GLY A 58 -13.69 7.72 10.90
C GLY A 58 -14.53 7.14 9.76
N TYR A 59 -14.78 7.93 8.70
CA TYR A 59 -15.47 7.44 7.51
C TYR A 59 -14.57 6.51 6.71
N THR A 60 -13.30 6.89 6.51
CA THR A 60 -12.29 6.07 5.83
C THR A 60 -12.13 4.71 6.50
N ALA A 61 -12.00 4.69 7.82
CA ALA A 61 -11.88 3.46 8.60
C ALA A 61 -13.12 2.56 8.43
N ARG A 62 -14.32 3.13 8.45
CA ARG A 62 -15.57 2.37 8.21
C ARG A 62 -15.59 1.76 6.81
N VAL A 63 -15.19 2.51 5.79
CA VAL A 63 -15.13 2.04 4.40
C VAL A 63 -14.07 0.95 4.22
N GLN A 64 -12.90 1.09 4.82
CA GLN A 64 -11.85 0.06 4.81
C GLN A 64 -12.35 -1.23 5.47
N GLN A 65 -13.00 -1.15 6.63
CA GLN A 65 -13.56 -2.32 7.28
C GLN A 65 -14.66 -2.99 6.46
N GLN A 66 -15.49 -2.20 5.77
CA GLN A 66 -16.47 -2.75 4.83
C GLN A 66 -15.77 -3.50 3.68
N VAL A 67 -14.78 -2.89 3.02
CA VAL A 67 -14.02 -3.51 1.93
C VAL A 67 -13.33 -4.79 2.40
N ARG A 68 -12.73 -4.78 3.59
CA ARG A 68 -12.10 -5.94 4.23
C ARG A 68 -13.09 -7.09 4.43
N ALA A 69 -14.28 -6.78 4.94
CA ALA A 69 -15.30 -7.77 5.28
C ALA A 69 -16.08 -8.30 4.07
N SER A 70 -16.31 -7.47 3.05
CA SER A 70 -17.16 -7.80 1.90
C SER A 70 -16.41 -8.37 0.70
N THR A 71 -15.08 -8.28 0.67
CA THR A 71 -14.26 -8.70 -0.48
C THR A 71 -13.46 -9.94 -0.14
N ASP A 72 -13.55 -10.95 -1.01
CA ASP A 72 -12.72 -12.16 -0.87
C ASP A 72 -11.22 -11.82 -0.93
N TRP A 73 -10.39 -12.61 -0.25
CA TRP A 73 -8.95 -12.36 -0.19
C TRP A 73 -8.28 -12.37 -1.56
N ALA A 74 -8.62 -13.34 -2.42
CA ALA A 74 -8.04 -13.42 -3.75
C ALA A 74 -8.44 -12.20 -4.59
N GLU A 75 -9.67 -11.72 -4.44
CA GLU A 75 -10.16 -10.54 -5.13
C GLU A 75 -9.52 -9.24 -4.58
N LEU A 76 -9.29 -9.12 -3.27
CA LEU A 76 -8.51 -8.01 -2.72
C LEU A 76 -7.11 -7.95 -3.34
N LEU A 77 -6.39 -9.07 -3.38
CA LEU A 77 -5.07 -9.14 -4.00
C LEU A 77 -5.11 -8.83 -5.49
N HIS A 78 -6.15 -9.28 -6.20
CA HIS A 78 -6.36 -8.95 -7.61
C HIS A 78 -6.57 -7.45 -7.81
N GLN A 79 -7.37 -6.80 -6.98
CA GLN A 79 -7.60 -5.35 -7.04
C GLN A 79 -6.32 -4.56 -6.75
N VAL A 80 -5.53 -4.99 -5.76
CA VAL A 80 -4.22 -4.39 -5.47
C VAL A 80 -3.28 -4.59 -6.65
N ALA A 81 -3.21 -5.78 -7.25
CA ALA A 81 -2.36 -6.07 -8.40
C ALA A 81 -2.72 -5.24 -9.64
N ALA A 82 -4.03 -5.05 -9.88
CA ALA A 82 -4.55 -4.25 -10.98
C ALA A 82 -4.22 -2.76 -10.84
N GLY A 83 -4.06 -2.28 -9.60
CA GLY A 83 -3.80 -0.87 -9.30
C GLY A 83 -5.03 0.03 -9.45
N PRO A 84 -4.81 1.37 -9.52
CA PRO A 84 -5.89 2.34 -9.57
C PRO A 84 -6.68 2.21 -10.89
N PRO A 85 -8.02 2.26 -10.83
CA PRO A 85 -8.88 2.34 -12.02
C PRO A 85 -8.54 3.56 -12.88
N LEU A 86 -8.82 3.49 -14.18
CA LEU A 86 -8.55 4.59 -15.13
C LEU A 86 -9.25 5.91 -14.78
N TYR A 87 -10.37 5.85 -14.05
CA TYR A 87 -11.11 7.03 -13.59
C TYR A 87 -10.57 7.63 -12.28
N SER A 88 -9.60 6.97 -11.63
CA SER A 88 -9.07 7.42 -10.36
C SER A 88 -8.06 8.56 -10.58
N PRO A 89 -8.18 9.72 -9.92
CA PRO A 89 -7.17 10.78 -9.95
C PRO A 89 -5.81 10.29 -9.44
N PHE A 90 -5.75 9.15 -8.72
CA PHE A 90 -4.48 8.51 -8.34
C PHE A 90 -3.66 8.01 -9.53
N ILE A 91 -4.24 7.86 -10.72
CA ILE A 91 -3.47 7.61 -11.95
C ILE A 91 -2.62 8.82 -12.34
N LEU A 92 -3.03 10.03 -11.92
CA LEU A 92 -2.36 11.30 -12.19
C LEU A 92 -1.49 11.76 -11.01
N LEU A 93 -1.72 11.24 -9.80
CA LEU A 93 -0.88 11.51 -8.63
C LEU A 93 0.52 10.88 -8.84
N ASP A 94 1.54 11.66 -8.45
CA ASP A 94 2.94 11.50 -8.82
C ASP A 94 3.47 10.05 -8.69
N PRO A 95 4.22 9.53 -9.68
CA PRO A 95 4.97 8.27 -9.57
C PRO A 95 5.77 8.12 -8.26
N LEU A 96 6.25 9.22 -7.67
CA LEU A 96 6.97 9.27 -6.40
C LEU A 96 6.07 8.82 -5.23
N VAL A 97 4.89 9.43 -5.05
CA VAL A 97 3.98 9.06 -3.93
C VAL A 97 3.61 7.58 -3.99
N ASN A 98 3.41 7.05 -5.20
CA ASN A 98 3.13 5.63 -5.40
C ASN A 98 4.36 4.72 -5.19
N VAL A 99 5.59 5.22 -5.33
CA VAL A 99 6.79 4.44 -4.99
C VAL A 99 6.91 4.27 -3.48
N ALA A 100 6.78 5.33 -2.68
CA ALA A 100 6.85 5.20 -1.22
C ALA A 100 5.74 4.28 -0.70
N GLU A 101 4.49 4.50 -1.11
CA GLU A 101 3.36 3.67 -0.66
C GLU A 101 3.61 2.18 -0.90
N MET A 102 3.98 1.80 -2.13
CA MET A 102 4.19 0.40 -2.47
C MET A 102 5.44 -0.17 -1.79
N PHE A 103 6.52 0.60 -1.70
CA PHE A 103 7.77 0.15 -1.08
C PHE A 103 7.61 -0.02 0.44
N ILE A 104 7.05 0.97 1.13
CA ILE A 104 6.87 0.97 2.58
C ILE A 104 5.97 -0.20 2.97
N HIS A 105 4.80 -0.33 2.35
CA HIS A 105 3.87 -1.40 2.71
C HIS A 105 4.37 -2.79 2.30
N HIS A 106 5.20 -2.89 1.27
CA HIS A 106 5.93 -4.13 0.99
C HIS A 106 6.89 -4.48 2.13
N GLU A 107 7.68 -3.51 2.61
CA GLU A 107 8.56 -3.71 3.76
C GLU A 107 7.78 -3.96 5.05
N ASP A 108 6.60 -3.37 5.26
CA ASP A 108 5.77 -3.60 6.45
C ASP A 108 5.35 -5.07 6.55
N VAL A 109 4.99 -5.69 5.43
CA VAL A 109 4.65 -7.13 5.40
C VAL A 109 5.90 -7.98 5.56
N ARG A 110 6.98 -7.67 4.82
CA ARG A 110 8.22 -8.47 4.87
C ARG A 110 8.85 -8.46 6.26
N ARG A 111 8.90 -7.29 6.92
CA ARG A 111 9.56 -7.08 8.22
C ARG A 111 8.78 -7.62 9.41
N ALA A 112 7.47 -7.78 9.26
CA ALA A 112 6.65 -8.43 10.28
C ALA A 112 6.86 -9.96 10.32
N GLY A 113 7.46 -10.54 9.28
CA GLY A 113 7.80 -11.95 9.23
C GLY A 113 9.07 -12.31 10.02
N PRO A 114 9.18 -13.56 10.51
CA PRO A 114 10.29 -13.99 11.37
C PRO A 114 11.65 -14.15 10.64
N ALA A 115 11.66 -14.17 9.31
CA ALA A 115 12.84 -14.43 8.47
C ALA A 115 13.24 -13.20 7.63
N TRP A 116 12.98 -11.98 8.13
CA TRP A 116 13.30 -10.77 7.39
C TRP A 116 14.81 -10.56 7.28
N GLU A 117 15.25 -10.22 6.06
CA GLU A 117 16.57 -9.70 5.77
C GLU A 117 16.47 -8.40 4.94
N PRO A 118 17.39 -7.44 5.16
CA PRO A 118 17.50 -6.23 4.35
C PRO A 118 17.65 -6.56 2.85
N ARG A 119 16.90 -5.86 1.99
CA ARG A 119 17.07 -5.99 0.54
C ARG A 119 18.25 -5.16 0.06
N VAL A 120 18.99 -5.72 -0.90
CA VAL A 120 19.86 -4.92 -1.77
C VAL A 120 18.97 -4.27 -2.84
N LEU A 121 18.85 -2.95 -2.78
CA LEU A 121 18.06 -2.19 -3.75
C LEU A 121 18.94 -1.73 -4.91
N ASP A 122 18.38 -1.70 -6.12
CA ASP A 122 19.06 -1.11 -7.27
C ASP A 122 19.22 0.41 -7.09
N GLU A 123 20.18 1.00 -7.80
CA GLU A 123 20.50 2.43 -7.71
C GLU A 123 19.29 3.31 -8.04
N GLN A 124 18.45 2.91 -8.99
CA GLN A 124 17.29 3.69 -9.41
C GLN A 124 16.24 3.74 -8.29
N THR A 125 15.97 2.60 -7.65
CA THR A 125 15.05 2.49 -6.50
C THR A 125 15.59 3.30 -5.32
N THR A 126 16.88 3.13 -5.00
CA THR A 126 17.54 3.87 -3.91
C THR A 126 17.48 5.38 -4.11
N ALA A 127 17.82 5.87 -5.30
CA ALA A 127 17.77 7.29 -5.61
C ALA A 127 16.33 7.86 -5.55
N SER A 128 15.33 7.07 -5.96
CA SER A 128 13.92 7.48 -5.88
C SER A 128 13.45 7.62 -4.44
N LEU A 129 13.80 6.67 -3.56
CA LEU A 129 13.46 6.72 -2.13
C LEU A 129 14.19 7.87 -1.43
N ALA A 130 15.48 8.06 -1.68
CA ALA A 130 16.28 9.13 -1.09
C ALA A 130 15.72 10.53 -1.41
N ARG A 131 15.26 10.76 -2.65
CA ARG A 131 14.60 12.00 -3.03
C ARG A 131 13.32 12.24 -2.24
N GLN A 132 12.51 11.21 -1.99
CA GLN A 132 11.25 11.36 -1.26
C GLN A 132 11.45 11.65 0.22
N VAL A 133 12.35 10.89 0.88
CA VAL A 133 12.72 11.15 2.27
C VAL A 133 13.22 12.58 2.43
N SER A 134 14.04 13.05 1.49
CA SER A 134 14.55 14.44 1.50
C SER A 134 13.45 15.49 1.36
N SER A 135 12.36 15.20 0.64
CA SER A 135 11.21 16.10 0.52
C SER A 135 10.38 16.13 1.81
N PHE A 136 10.15 14.99 2.47
CA PHE A 136 9.42 14.93 3.74
C PHE A 136 10.20 15.54 4.90
N ALA A 137 11.53 15.40 4.93
CA ALA A 137 12.38 15.96 5.98
C ALA A 137 12.48 17.50 5.97
N ARG A 138 11.92 18.16 4.94
CA ARG A 138 11.90 19.63 4.82
C ARG A 138 10.59 20.26 5.29
N ILE A 139 9.62 19.44 5.70
CA ILE A 139 8.33 19.85 6.28
C ILE A 139 8.48 19.88 7.81
#